data_AF-A0A1G3FK51-F1
#
_entry.id   AF-A0A1G3FK51-F1
#
_cell.length_a   1.000
_cell.length_b   1.000
_cell.length_c   1.000
_cell.angle_alpha   90.00
_cell.angle_beta   90.00
_cell.angle_gamma   90.00
#
_symmetry.space_group_name_H-M   'P 1'
#
loop_
_entity.id
_entity.type
_entity.pdbx_description
1 polymer ?
#
loop_
_entity_poly.entity_id
_entity_poly.type
_entity_poly.pdbx_seq_one_letter_code
_entity_poly.pdbx_strand_id
1 'polypeptide(L)'
;MLSDVGLTVKLQMTEVAEYNTYYNRPFAEGRGPQLVSAQHDNAKGDPVFSMYFKYGSEGLQSGLVYPELDAKISKATESSGDDRAALWSEVMTDIHDELIGDVEMFHMVGFSRVNPRLNFTPTISTNSELRLSEIGFK
;
A
#
# COMPACT_ATOMS: atom_id res chain seq x y z
N MET A 1 5.79 -14.34 18.93
CA MET A 1 6.33 -13.31 18.00
C MET A 1 6.23 -11.90 18.61
N LEU A 2 5.05 -11.28 18.76
CA LEU A 2 4.93 -9.99 19.46
C LEU A 2 4.83 -10.14 21.00
N SER A 3 4.15 -11.20 21.46
CA SER A 3 4.12 -11.59 22.88
C SER A 3 5.50 -11.88 23.46
N ASP A 4 6.41 -12.42 22.64
CA ASP A 4 7.73 -12.88 23.06
C ASP A 4 8.65 -11.71 23.40
N VAL A 5 8.34 -10.51 22.85
CA VAL A 5 9.00 -9.24 23.17
C VAL A 5 8.18 -8.42 24.19
N GLY A 6 7.20 -9.03 24.85
CA GLY A 6 6.45 -8.43 25.96
C GLY A 6 5.23 -7.59 25.55
N LEU A 7 4.80 -7.63 24.27
CA LEU A 7 3.61 -6.92 23.83
C LEU A 7 2.32 -7.70 24.11
N THR A 8 1.34 -7.05 24.73
CA THR A 8 -0.01 -7.59 24.87
C THR A 8 -0.82 -7.23 23.64
N VAL A 9 -1.09 -8.22 22.77
CA VAL A 9 -1.78 -8.01 21.49
C VAL A 9 -3.17 -8.65 21.53
N LYS A 10 -4.18 -7.90 21.08
CA LYS A 10 -5.53 -8.40 20.83
C LYS A 10 -5.80 -8.36 19.33
N LEU A 11 -6.02 -9.54 18.73
CA LEU A 11 -6.47 -9.63 17.35
C LEU A 11 -7.96 -9.27 17.27
N GLN A 12 -8.31 -8.35 16.37
CA GLN A 12 -9.68 -7.97 16.08
C GLN A 12 -9.96 -8.16 14.59
N MET A 13 -10.97 -8.97 14.28
CA MET A 13 -11.45 -9.17 12.91
C MET A 13 -12.66 -8.27 12.70
N THR A 14 -12.63 -7.47 11.64
CA THR A 14 -13.70 -6.52 11.31
C THR A 14 -14.19 -6.73 9.88
N GLU A 15 -15.39 -6.26 9.59
CA GLU A 15 -15.87 -6.07 8.22
C GLU A 15 -15.10 -4.87 7.58
N VAL A 16 -15.08 -4.75 6.25
CA VAL A 16 -14.28 -3.75 5.52
C VAL A 16 -14.65 -2.31 5.89
N ALA A 17 -15.93 -1.99 6.05
CA ALA A 17 -16.36 -0.63 6.41
C ALA A 17 -15.83 -0.23 7.79
N GLU A 18 -15.92 -1.14 8.76
CA GLU A 18 -15.38 -0.94 10.10
C GLU A 18 -13.85 -0.88 10.08
N TYR A 19 -13.18 -1.77 9.33
CA TYR A 19 -11.73 -1.77 9.13
C TYR A 19 -11.22 -0.41 8.64
N ASN A 20 -11.93 0.17 7.65
CA ASN A 20 -11.55 1.44 7.07
C ASN A 20 -11.56 2.60 8.07
N THR A 21 -12.30 2.52 9.18
CA THR A 21 -12.26 3.55 10.24
C THR A 21 -10.94 3.54 11.03
N TYR A 22 -10.24 2.39 11.06
CA TYR A 22 -8.91 2.28 11.67
C TYR A 22 -7.82 2.65 10.68
N TYR A 23 -8.01 2.32 9.39
CA TYR A 23 -6.98 2.45 8.36
C TYR A 23 -6.97 3.80 7.62
N ASN A 24 -8.13 4.42 7.43
CA ASN A 24 -8.25 5.69 6.72
C ASN A 24 -8.50 6.85 7.69
N ARG A 25 -8.02 8.03 7.33
CA ARG A 25 -8.39 9.29 8.00
C ARG A 25 -9.88 9.65 7.74
N PRO A 26 -10.53 10.38 8.67
CA PRO A 26 -10.01 10.80 9.97
C PRO A 26 -9.94 9.65 10.96
N PHE A 27 -8.87 9.62 11.74
CA PHE A 27 -8.68 8.60 12.77
C PHE A 27 -9.42 8.97 14.06
N ALA A 28 -9.99 7.98 14.74
CA ALA A 28 -10.67 8.20 16.01
C ALA A 28 -9.74 8.82 17.09
N GLU A 29 -10.24 9.81 17.82
CA GLU A 29 -9.52 10.39 18.95
C GLU A 29 -9.28 9.34 20.04
N GLY A 30 -8.11 9.41 20.67
CA GLY A 30 -7.75 8.49 21.75
C GLY A 30 -7.57 7.03 21.30
N ARG A 31 -7.49 6.76 19.98
CA ARG A 31 -7.08 5.42 19.50
C ARG A 31 -5.71 5.09 20.08
N GLY A 32 -5.62 3.96 20.77
CA GLY A 32 -4.33 3.46 21.25
C GLY A 32 -3.43 3.03 20.09
N PRO A 33 -2.20 2.56 20.41
CA PRO A 33 -1.34 1.93 19.42
C PRO A 33 -2.04 0.73 18.77
N GLN A 34 -1.99 0.66 17.44
CA GLN A 34 -2.60 -0.41 16.67
C GLN A 34 -1.77 -0.75 15.45
N LEU A 35 -1.86 -2.00 15.01
CA LEU A 35 -1.33 -2.47 13.75
C LEU A 35 -2.51 -2.89 12.87
N VAL A 36 -2.51 -2.43 11.62
CA VAL A 36 -3.52 -2.78 10.64
C VAL A 36 -2.88 -3.60 9.54
N SER A 37 -3.53 -4.69 9.14
CA SER A 37 -3.08 -5.51 8.02
C SER A 37 -3.68 -4.99 6.74
N ALA A 38 -2.87 -4.33 5.91
CA ALA A 38 -3.30 -3.79 4.63
C ALA A 38 -2.63 -4.52 3.46
N GLN A 39 -3.30 -4.48 2.31
CA GLN A 39 -2.73 -4.89 1.03
C GLN A 39 -2.58 -3.65 0.15
N HIS A 40 -1.51 -3.61 -0.64
CA HIS A 40 -1.26 -2.52 -1.57
C HIS A 40 -0.91 -3.10 -2.95
N ASP A 41 -1.45 -2.47 -3.99
CA ASP A 41 -1.10 -2.72 -5.38
C ASP A 41 -0.98 -1.37 -6.09
N ASN A 42 -0.06 -1.30 -7.06
CA ASN A 42 0.15 -0.16 -7.93
C ASN A 42 0.57 -0.65 -9.33
N ALA A 43 -0.41 -0.73 -10.23
CA ALA A 43 -0.19 -1.18 -11.61
C ALA A 43 0.59 -0.19 -12.50
N LYS A 44 0.97 0.99 -11.99
CA LYS A 44 1.63 2.06 -12.76
C LYS A 44 3.14 2.17 -12.51
N GLY A 45 3.69 1.39 -11.58
CA GLY A 45 5.13 1.17 -11.41
C GLY A 45 5.94 2.31 -10.76
N ASP A 46 5.49 3.55 -10.84
CA ASP A 46 6.13 4.69 -10.15
C ASP A 46 5.56 4.84 -8.71
N PRO A 47 6.41 4.96 -7.67
CA PRO A 47 5.97 5.18 -6.29
C PRO A 47 5.21 6.51 -6.11
N VAL A 48 5.40 7.50 -7.00
CA VAL A 48 4.81 8.86 -6.90
C VAL A 48 3.37 8.85 -6.40
N PHE A 49 2.49 8.00 -6.96
CA PHE A 49 1.10 7.95 -6.53
C PHE A 49 0.93 7.38 -5.11
N SER A 50 1.59 6.25 -4.83
CA SER A 50 1.44 5.54 -3.56
C SER A 50 1.99 6.35 -2.39
N MET A 51 3.08 7.07 -2.58
CA MET A 51 3.84 7.69 -1.49
C MET A 51 3.07 8.82 -0.80
N TYR A 52 2.37 9.67 -1.57
CA TYR A 52 1.50 10.69 -0.98
C TYR A 52 0.34 10.08 -0.20
N PHE A 53 -0.26 9.02 -0.73
CA PHE A 53 -1.44 8.40 -0.13
C PHE A 53 -1.12 7.63 1.15
N LYS A 54 0.05 6.96 1.19
CA LYS A 54 0.48 6.06 2.25
C LYS A 54 1.36 6.71 3.31
N TYR A 55 2.23 7.64 2.93
CA TYR A 55 3.27 8.17 3.82
C TYR A 55 3.26 9.69 3.95
N GLY A 56 2.70 10.41 2.98
CA GLY A 56 2.54 11.87 3.10
C GLY A 56 1.65 12.24 4.29
N SER A 57 1.95 13.34 4.99
CA SER A 57 1.27 13.71 6.24
C SER A 57 -0.25 13.90 6.12
N GLU A 58 -0.73 14.24 4.92
CA GLU A 58 -2.15 14.40 4.59
C GLU A 58 -2.73 13.19 3.82
N GLY A 59 -1.94 12.13 3.65
CA GLY A 59 -2.34 10.90 2.99
C GLY A 59 -3.48 10.22 3.73
N LEU A 60 -4.50 9.77 3.00
CA LEU A 60 -5.68 9.12 3.60
C LEU A 60 -5.28 7.92 4.48
N GLN A 61 -4.25 7.17 4.08
CA GLN A 61 -3.77 5.97 4.77
C GLN A 61 -2.47 6.21 5.54
N SER A 62 -2.04 7.46 5.65
CA SER A 62 -0.81 7.80 6.36
C SER A 62 -1.06 7.94 7.85
N GLY A 63 -0.40 7.06 8.61
CA GLY A 63 -0.20 7.20 10.05
C GLY A 63 0.97 8.12 10.43
N LEU A 64 1.72 8.60 9.43
CA LEU A 64 2.91 9.42 9.59
C LEU A 64 2.55 10.91 9.47
N VAL A 65 3.25 11.76 10.23
CA VAL A 65 3.16 13.23 10.14
C VAL A 65 4.57 13.79 10.29
N TYR A 66 5.33 13.80 9.20
CA TYR A 66 6.72 14.23 9.16
C TYR A 66 6.94 15.21 7.99
N PRO A 67 7.03 16.53 8.27
CA PRO A 67 7.24 17.53 7.23
C PRO A 67 8.51 17.31 6.41
N GLU A 68 9.58 16.76 7.00
CA GLU A 68 10.79 16.42 6.25
C GLU A 68 10.54 15.30 5.22
N LEU A 69 9.73 14.30 5.56
CA LEU A 69 9.38 13.22 4.64
C LEU A 69 8.53 13.76 3.48
N ASP A 70 7.56 14.62 3.78
CA ASP A 70 6.73 15.28 2.76
C ASP A 70 7.60 16.06 1.75
N ALA A 71 8.60 16.80 2.26
CA ALA A 71 9.51 17.55 1.41
C ALA A 71 10.35 16.62 0.51
N LYS A 72 10.84 15.49 1.03
CA LYS A 72 11.59 14.50 0.25
C LYS A 72 10.71 13.82 -0.80
N ILE A 73 9.48 13.44 -0.46
CA ILE A 73 8.48 12.89 -1.40
C ILE A 73 8.20 13.89 -2.52
N SER A 74 7.99 15.18 -2.20
CA SER A 74 7.77 16.23 -3.20
C SER A 74 8.96 16.38 -4.15
N LYS A 75 10.17 16.46 -3.59
CA LYS A 75 11.39 16.59 -4.37
C LYS A 75 11.62 15.40 -5.31
N ALA A 76 11.42 14.18 -4.81
CA ALA A 76 11.53 12.97 -5.63
C ALA A 76 10.49 12.98 -6.76
N THR A 77 9.26 13.39 -6.46
CA THR A 77 8.17 13.49 -7.45
C THR A 77 8.48 14.48 -8.58
N GLU A 78 9.09 15.63 -8.26
CA GLU A 78 9.42 16.68 -9.25
C GLU A 78 10.67 16.37 -10.09
N SER A 79 11.49 15.41 -9.66
CA SER A 79 12.75 15.05 -10.31
C SER A 79 12.56 14.09 -11.49
N SER A 80 13.64 13.83 -12.25
CA SER A 80 13.62 12.92 -13.41
C SER A 80 14.93 12.16 -13.57
N GLY A 81 14.93 11.10 -14.38
CA GLY A 81 16.12 10.30 -14.67
C GLY A 81 16.72 9.63 -13.42
N ASP A 82 18.05 9.56 -13.39
CA ASP A 82 18.80 8.91 -12.30
C ASP A 82 18.63 9.62 -10.96
N ASP A 83 18.49 10.95 -10.98
CA ASP A 83 18.22 11.75 -9.77
C ASP A 83 16.90 11.33 -9.12
N ARG A 84 15.88 11.00 -9.93
CA ARG A 84 14.60 10.50 -9.41
C ARG A 84 14.73 9.14 -8.74
N ALA A 85 15.49 8.24 -9.33
CA ALA A 85 15.73 6.92 -8.75
C ALA A 85 16.48 7.04 -7.42
N ALA A 86 17.51 7.89 -7.35
CA ALA A 86 18.28 8.13 -6.13
C ALA A 86 17.42 8.73 -5.01
N LEU A 87 16.64 9.78 -5.31
CA LEU A 87 15.77 10.43 -4.33
C LEU A 87 14.66 9.49 -3.81
N TRP A 88 14.06 8.67 -4.67
CA TRP A 88 13.10 7.66 -4.19
C TRP A 88 13.75 6.58 -3.33
N SER A 89 14.99 6.19 -3.63
CA SER A 89 15.74 5.26 -2.78
C SER A 89 15.97 5.84 -1.39
N GLU A 90 16.31 7.13 -1.28
CA GLU A 90 16.46 7.82 0.01
C GLU A 90 15.15 7.84 0.78
N VAL A 91 14.04 8.22 0.13
CA VAL A 91 12.71 8.24 0.77
C VAL A 91 12.31 6.87 1.32
N MET A 92 12.51 5.80 0.52
CA MET A 92 12.18 4.44 0.95
C MET A 92 13.08 3.98 2.11
N THR A 93 14.34 4.42 2.13
CA THR A 93 15.26 4.14 3.25
C THR A 93 14.77 4.80 4.52
N ASP A 94 14.36 6.07 4.48
CA ASP A 94 13.81 6.75 5.67
C ASP A 94 12.57 6.04 6.21
N ILE A 95 11.66 5.62 5.32
CA ILE A 95 10.41 4.93 5.70
C ILE A 95 10.70 3.57 6.34
N HIS A 96 11.67 2.83 5.81
CA HIS A 96 11.98 1.48 6.26
C HIS A 96 12.93 1.43 7.47
N ASP A 97 13.92 2.32 7.57
CA ASP A 97 14.97 2.24 8.60
C ASP A 97 14.71 3.18 9.78
N GLU A 98 14.13 4.37 9.54
CA GLU A 98 14.02 5.43 10.55
C GLU A 98 12.59 5.58 11.09
N LEU A 99 11.60 5.66 10.19
CA LEU A 99 10.20 5.95 10.56
C LEU A 99 9.37 4.69 10.81
N ILE A 100 9.76 3.57 10.20
CA ILE A 100 9.08 2.27 10.23
C ILE A 100 7.58 2.44 9.91
N GLY A 101 7.28 2.95 8.72
CA GLY A 101 5.89 3.24 8.30
C GLY A 101 5.03 1.98 8.13
N ASP A 102 5.64 0.90 7.65
CA ASP A 102 5.03 -0.40 7.47
C ASP A 102 6.04 -1.52 7.82
N VAL A 103 5.54 -2.74 7.99
CA VAL A 103 6.36 -3.95 8.07
C VAL A 103 5.96 -4.86 6.91
N GLU A 104 6.74 -4.85 5.83
CA GLU A 104 6.42 -5.62 4.63
C GLU A 104 6.53 -7.12 4.89
N MET A 105 5.43 -7.84 4.65
CA MET A 105 5.39 -9.29 4.89
C MET A 105 5.62 -10.10 3.62
N PHE A 106 4.89 -9.79 2.54
CA PHE A 106 4.86 -10.63 1.33
C PHE A 106 4.66 -9.81 0.06
N HIS A 107 5.29 -10.25 -1.03
CA HIS A 107 4.88 -9.89 -2.39
C HIS A 107 3.77 -10.85 -2.85
N MET A 108 2.56 -10.32 -3.03
CA MET A 108 1.40 -11.11 -3.43
C MET A 108 1.25 -11.15 -4.95
N VAL A 109 0.69 -12.25 -5.48
CA VAL A 109 0.33 -12.39 -6.89
C VAL A 109 -1.14 -12.78 -7.03
N GLY A 110 -1.80 -12.23 -8.04
CA GLY A 110 -3.19 -12.54 -8.35
C GLY A 110 -3.31 -13.84 -9.16
N PHE A 111 -4.31 -14.66 -8.85
CA PHE A 111 -4.65 -15.86 -9.61
C PHE A 111 -6.02 -15.72 -10.26
N SER A 112 -6.11 -16.07 -11.53
CA SER A 112 -7.37 -16.14 -12.28
C SER A 112 -7.56 -17.53 -12.85
N ARG A 113 -8.63 -18.22 -12.44
CA ARG A 113 -8.99 -19.53 -12.99
C ARG A 113 -9.92 -19.36 -14.19
N VAL A 114 -9.47 -19.76 -15.36
CA VAL A 114 -10.24 -19.67 -16.61
C VAL A 114 -10.80 -21.03 -16.99
N ASN A 115 -12.10 -21.10 -17.33
CA ASN A 115 -12.71 -22.33 -17.82
C ASN A 115 -12.12 -22.70 -19.21
N PRO A 116 -11.79 -23.97 -19.49
CA PRO A 116 -11.22 -24.35 -20.78
C PRO A 116 -12.04 -23.95 -22.01
N ARG A 117 -13.37 -23.79 -21.85
CA ARG A 117 -14.31 -23.35 -22.90
C ARG A 117 -14.24 -21.85 -23.21
N LEU A 118 -13.53 -21.06 -22.40
CA LEU A 118 -13.36 -19.63 -22.62
C LEU A 118 -12.03 -19.34 -23.33
N ASN A 119 -12.09 -18.47 -24.32
CA ASN A 119 -10.93 -17.86 -24.96
C ASN A 119 -10.59 -16.56 -24.23
N PHE A 120 -9.83 -16.68 -23.14
CA PHE A 120 -9.41 -15.54 -22.33
C PHE A 120 -8.06 -15.86 -21.66
N THR A 121 -7.12 -14.92 -21.72
CA THR A 121 -5.84 -14.99 -21.01
C THR A 121 -5.77 -13.80 -20.05
N PRO A 122 -5.74 -14.04 -18.73
CA PRO A 122 -5.60 -12.98 -17.74
C PRO A 122 -4.30 -12.20 -17.96
N THR A 123 -4.33 -10.90 -17.66
CA THR A 123 -3.14 -10.04 -17.67
C THR A 123 -2.99 -9.36 -16.31
N ILE A 124 -1.95 -8.54 -16.12
CA ILE A 124 -1.80 -7.75 -14.89
C ILE A 124 -3.01 -6.86 -14.61
N SER A 125 -3.71 -6.37 -15.63
CA SER A 125 -4.92 -5.56 -15.44
C SER A 125 -6.09 -6.35 -14.84
N THR A 126 -6.07 -7.69 -14.94
CA THR A 126 -7.12 -8.56 -14.39
C THR A 126 -7.25 -8.48 -12.87
N ASN A 127 -6.21 -8.00 -12.16
CA ASN A 127 -6.30 -7.72 -10.74
C ASN A 127 -7.23 -6.54 -10.39
N SER A 128 -7.41 -5.58 -11.32
CA SER A 128 -8.20 -4.37 -11.09
C SER A 128 -9.46 -4.30 -11.94
N GLU A 129 -9.48 -4.94 -13.11
CA GLU A 129 -10.59 -4.88 -14.05
C GLU A 129 -10.73 -6.18 -14.85
N LEU A 130 -11.97 -6.57 -15.16
CA LEU A 130 -12.27 -7.65 -16.09
C LEU A 130 -12.94 -7.09 -17.35
N ARG A 131 -12.21 -7.11 -18.47
CA ARG A 131 -12.72 -6.61 -19.76
C ARG A 131 -13.58 -7.67 -20.44
N LEU A 132 -14.88 -7.62 -20.19
CA LEU A 132 -15.83 -8.62 -20.71
C LEU A 132 -15.81 -8.73 -22.24
N SER A 133 -15.54 -7.64 -22.96
CA SER A 133 -15.42 -7.63 -24.42
C SER A 133 -14.24 -8.45 -24.96
N GLU A 134 -13.25 -8.76 -24.10
CA GLU A 134 -12.07 -9.57 -24.44
C GLU A 134 -12.28 -11.06 -24.12
N ILE A 135 -13.46 -11.44 -23.60
CA ILE A 135 -13.79 -12.82 -23.21
C ILE A 135 -14.75 -13.44 -24.23
N GLY A 136 -14.27 -14.46 -24.95
CA GLY A 136 -15.09 -15.25 -25.87
C GLY A 136 -15.28 -16.70 -25.41
N PHE A 137 -16.22 -17.41 -26.03
CA PHE A 137 -16.21 -18.88 -26.04
C PHE A 137 -15.23 -19.37 -27.10
N LYS A 138 -14.58 -20.52 -26.85
CA LYS A 138 -13.82 -21.26 -27.85
C LYS A 138 -14.73 -22.09 -28.74
#